data_AF-A8I5W0-F1
#
_entry.id   AF-A8I5W0-F1
#
_cell.length_a   1.000
_cell.length_b   1.000
_cell.length_c   1.000
_cell.angle_alpha   90.00
_cell.angle_beta   90.00
_cell.angle_gamma   90.00
#
_symmetry.space_group_name_H-M   'P 1'
#
loop_
_entity.id
_entity.type
_entity.pdbx_description
1 polymer ?
#
loop_
_entity_poly.entity_id
_entity_poly.type
_entity_poly.pdbx_seq_one_letter_code
_entity_poly.pdbx_strand_id
1 'polypeptide(L)'
;MPFTLGPQCATVSRFRREAAMTLEPLLAASPAIQIHTAAALAALALGTVQVTRPKGSGAHKRMGWFWVALMAVVALSSFGIHELRLWGPWSPIHLLSVITLVGLWGAVRAVRQGRISDHRRIMMQLFWLALIGAGAFTLVPGRLLHQVVFG
;
A
#
# COMPACT_ATOMS: atom_id res chain seq x y z
N MET A 1 -13.43 -53.46 34.55
CA MET A 1 -13.75 -53.28 33.12
C MET A 1 -13.42 -51.82 32.76
N PRO A 2 -12.37 -51.55 31.96
CA PRO A 2 -11.88 -50.21 31.65
C PRO A 2 -12.40 -49.64 30.31
N PHE A 3 -12.40 -48.30 30.18
CA PHE A 3 -12.41 -47.46 28.96
C PHE A 3 -13.59 -47.60 27.97
N THR A 4 -14.21 -46.51 27.48
CA THR A 4 -13.63 -45.60 26.46
C THR A 4 -14.13 -44.15 26.58
N LEU A 5 -13.20 -43.21 26.78
CA LEU A 5 -13.41 -41.77 26.50
C LEU A 5 -13.25 -41.55 24.99
N GLY A 6 -14.31 -41.09 24.32
CA GLY A 6 -14.29 -40.76 22.89
C GLY A 6 -13.42 -39.53 22.58
N PRO A 7 -12.80 -39.44 21.39
CA PRO A 7 -11.89 -38.35 21.06
C PRO A 7 -12.67 -37.13 20.59
N GLN A 8 -13.17 -36.32 21.52
CA GLN A 8 -13.81 -35.02 21.20
C GLN A 8 -12.83 -33.83 21.27
N CYS A 9 -11.54 -34.07 21.55
CA CYS A 9 -10.58 -33.00 21.80
C CYS A 9 -9.79 -32.54 20.54
N ALA A 10 -10.07 -33.08 19.36
CA ALA A 10 -9.33 -32.73 18.14
C ALA A 10 -9.97 -31.58 17.34
N THR A 11 -11.30 -31.41 17.37
CA THR A 11 -12.02 -30.46 16.50
C THR A 11 -11.86 -29.00 16.95
N VAL A 12 -11.82 -28.75 18.26
CA VAL A 12 -11.66 -27.38 18.81
C VAL A 12 -10.26 -26.82 18.55
N SER A 13 -9.26 -27.70 18.35
CA SER A 13 -7.89 -27.29 18.02
C SER A 13 -7.66 -27.01 16.52
N ARG A 14 -8.60 -27.39 15.65
CA ARG A 14 -8.60 -27.07 14.21
C ARG A 14 -9.19 -25.69 13.97
N PHE A 15 -10.29 -25.36 14.65
CA PHE A 15 -10.96 -24.06 14.55
C PHE A 15 -10.18 -22.92 15.23
N ARG A 16 -9.30 -23.23 16.19
CA ARG A 16 -8.48 -22.24 16.92
C ARG A 16 -7.14 -21.94 16.23
N ARG A 17 -6.77 -22.66 15.17
CA ARG A 17 -5.42 -22.56 14.55
C ARG A 17 -5.37 -21.90 13.16
N GLU A 18 -6.50 -21.48 12.61
CA GLU A 18 -6.57 -20.74 11.33
C GLU A 18 -6.58 -19.21 11.53
N ALA A 19 -6.39 -18.75 12.77
CA ALA A 19 -6.23 -17.35 13.16
C ALA A 19 -4.74 -16.90 13.14
N ALA A 20 -3.97 -17.38 12.17
CA ALA A 20 -2.61 -16.91 11.91
C ALA A 20 -2.65 -16.14 10.59
N MET A 21 -2.26 -14.86 10.57
CA MET A 21 -2.25 -13.98 9.39
C MET A 21 -2.13 -14.76 8.07
N THR A 22 -3.27 -15.04 7.44
CA THR A 22 -3.29 -15.82 6.22
C THR A 22 -2.95 -14.87 5.09
N LEU A 23 -1.89 -15.15 4.35
CA LEU A 23 -1.59 -14.44 3.09
C LEU A 23 -2.55 -14.86 1.96
N GLU A 24 -3.38 -15.87 2.21
CA GLU A 24 -4.38 -16.38 1.26
C GLU A 24 -5.27 -15.30 0.64
N PRO A 25 -5.85 -14.34 1.40
CA PRO A 25 -6.71 -13.32 0.81
C PRO A 25 -5.96 -12.42 -0.19
N LEU A 26 -4.66 -12.20 0.02
CA LEU A 26 -3.83 -11.42 -0.90
C LEU A 26 -3.42 -12.23 -2.13
N LEU A 27 -3.10 -13.51 -1.96
CA LEU A 27 -2.73 -14.40 -3.07
C LEU A 27 -3.93 -14.75 -3.95
N ALA A 28 -5.13 -14.80 -3.38
CA ALA A 28 -6.39 -14.99 -4.10
C ALA A 28 -6.94 -13.69 -4.73
N ALA A 29 -6.39 -12.52 -4.36
CA ALA A 29 -6.82 -11.24 -4.90
C ALA A 29 -6.40 -11.07 -6.37
N SER A 30 -7.04 -10.13 -7.06
CA SER A 30 -6.72 -9.82 -8.46
C SER A 30 -5.24 -9.44 -8.64
N PRO A 31 -4.64 -9.69 -9.82
CA PRO A 31 -3.26 -9.29 -10.09
C PRO A 31 -3.01 -7.80 -9.86
N ALA A 32 -4.01 -6.95 -10.11
CA ALA A 32 -3.93 -5.52 -9.83
C ALA A 32 -3.72 -5.22 -8.33
N ILE A 33 -4.42 -5.90 -7.44
CA ILE A 33 -4.27 -5.74 -5.98
C ILE A 33 -2.89 -6.22 -5.53
N GLN A 34 -2.41 -7.35 -6.06
CA GLN A 34 -1.09 -7.89 -5.72
C GLN A 34 0.04 -6.94 -6.14
N ILE A 35 0.00 -6.47 -7.40
CA ILE A 35 0.98 -5.51 -7.94
C ILE A 35 0.93 -4.20 -7.15
N HIS A 36 -0.27 -3.68 -6.87
CA HIS A 36 -0.45 -2.46 -6.10
C HIS A 36 0.15 -2.57 -4.71
N THR A 37 -0.19 -3.64 -3.98
CA THR A 37 0.28 -3.87 -2.61
C THR A 37 1.80 -4.04 -2.57
N ALA A 38 2.37 -4.85 -3.47
CA ALA A 38 3.81 -5.03 -3.55
C ALA A 38 4.55 -3.73 -3.86
N ALA A 39 4.06 -2.96 -4.84
CA ALA A 39 4.64 -1.67 -5.20
C ALA A 39 4.52 -0.64 -4.07
N ALA A 40 3.39 -0.62 -3.35
CA ALA A 40 3.17 0.29 -2.22
C ALA A 40 4.12 -0.02 -1.06
N LEU A 41 4.31 -1.29 -0.71
CA LEU A 41 5.27 -1.71 0.31
C LEU A 41 6.71 -1.33 -0.08
N ALA A 42 7.10 -1.58 -1.33
CA ALA A 42 8.41 -1.17 -1.83
C ALA A 42 8.60 0.36 -1.80
N ALA A 43 7.57 1.13 -2.20
CA ALA A 43 7.58 2.59 -2.16
C ALA A 43 7.70 3.11 -0.72
N LEU A 44 7.05 2.45 0.24
CA LEU A 44 7.09 2.83 1.65
C LEU A 44 8.48 2.60 2.25
N ALA A 45 9.07 1.44 2.00
CA ALA A 45 10.44 1.13 2.43
C ALA A 45 11.44 2.13 1.82
N LEU A 46 11.41 2.30 0.51
CA LEU A 46 12.34 3.18 -0.19
C LEU A 46 12.16 4.66 0.21
N GLY A 47 10.92 5.12 0.35
CA GLY A 47 10.59 6.47 0.79
C GLY A 47 11.07 6.75 2.21
N THR A 48 10.92 5.79 3.13
CA THR A 48 11.43 5.91 4.51
C THR A 48 12.95 6.07 4.54
N VAL A 49 13.67 5.26 3.75
CA VAL A 49 15.12 5.40 3.60
C VAL A 49 15.50 6.75 2.97
N GLN A 50 14.72 7.22 2.00
CA GLN A 50 14.99 8.50 1.33
C GLN A 50 14.75 9.71 2.26
N VAL A 51 13.73 9.66 3.11
CA VAL A 51 13.40 10.72 4.09
C VAL A 51 14.47 10.81 5.18
N THR A 52 15.06 9.69 5.59
CA THR A 52 16.10 9.66 6.64
C THR A 52 17.50 10.00 6.14
N ARG A 53 17.81 9.77 4.86
CA ARG A 53 19.14 10.06 4.29
C ARG A 53 19.39 11.53 3.93
N PRO A 54 20.66 11.98 3.83
CA PRO A 54 21.02 13.29 3.29
C PRO A 54 20.50 13.49 1.86
N LYS A 55 20.01 14.70 1.59
CA LYS A 55 19.34 15.06 0.32
C LYS A 55 20.36 15.66 -0.64
N GLY A 56 20.11 15.57 -1.94
CA GLY A 56 20.96 16.17 -2.98
C GLY A 56 22.12 15.30 -3.47
N SER A 57 22.42 14.16 -2.84
CA SER A 57 23.43 13.22 -3.33
C SER A 57 22.99 12.49 -4.61
N GLY A 58 23.94 11.94 -5.37
CA GLY A 58 23.63 11.09 -6.53
C GLY A 58 22.78 9.87 -6.15
N ALA A 59 22.98 9.32 -4.95
CA ALA A 59 22.16 8.24 -4.41
C ALA A 59 20.71 8.70 -4.17
N HIS A 60 20.50 9.90 -3.60
CA HIS A 60 19.16 10.47 -3.41
C HIS A 60 18.42 10.63 -4.75
N LYS A 61 19.12 11.09 -5.80
CA LYS A 61 18.54 11.23 -7.15
C LYS A 61 18.10 9.89 -7.73
N ARG A 62 18.96 8.85 -7.66
CA ARG A 62 18.62 7.50 -8.16
C ARG A 62 17.44 6.90 -7.40
N MET A 63 17.48 6.94 -6.06
CA MET A 63 16.38 6.47 -5.22
C MET A 63 15.08 7.21 -5.51
N GLY A 64 15.15 8.53 -5.73
CA GLY A 64 13.97 9.33 -6.07
C GLY A 64 13.33 8.92 -7.40
N TRP A 65 14.11 8.57 -8.42
CA TRP A 65 13.56 8.05 -9.68
C TRP A 65 12.88 6.70 -9.50
N PHE A 66 13.48 5.78 -8.74
CA PHE A 66 12.85 4.50 -8.40
C PHE A 66 11.56 4.71 -7.60
N TRP A 67 11.56 5.62 -6.64
CA TRP A 67 10.37 5.93 -5.84
C TRP A 67 9.25 6.53 -6.69
N VAL A 68 9.55 7.46 -7.60
CA VAL A 68 8.57 8.02 -8.56
C VAL A 68 7.98 6.91 -9.44
N ALA A 69 8.80 5.99 -9.95
CA ALA A 69 8.33 4.87 -10.75
C ALA A 69 7.41 3.94 -9.94
N LEU A 70 7.78 3.60 -8.71
CA LEU A 70 6.95 2.78 -7.81
C LEU A 70 5.60 3.47 -7.54
N MET A 71 5.61 4.76 -7.20
CA MET A 71 4.37 5.50 -6.95
C MET A 71 3.48 5.61 -8.19
N ALA A 72 4.07 5.69 -9.38
CA ALA A 72 3.30 5.64 -10.63
C ALA A 72 2.65 4.25 -10.82
N VAL A 73 3.36 3.16 -10.55
CA VAL A 73 2.79 1.79 -10.58
C VAL A 73 1.66 1.65 -9.56
N VAL A 74 1.83 2.15 -8.33
CA VAL A 74 0.79 2.16 -7.30
C VAL A 74 -0.46 2.90 -7.80
N ALA A 75 -0.29 4.13 -8.31
CA ALA A 75 -1.42 4.92 -8.80
C ALA A 75 -2.11 4.28 -10.01
N LEU A 76 -1.35 3.76 -10.98
CA LEU A 76 -1.90 3.16 -12.20
C LEU A 76 -2.64 1.84 -11.90
N SER A 77 -2.04 0.96 -11.09
CA SER A 77 -2.66 -0.31 -10.69
C SER A 77 -3.95 -0.11 -9.91
N SER A 78 -4.07 0.99 -9.15
CA SER A 78 -5.29 1.30 -8.39
C SER A 78 -6.53 1.52 -9.26
N PHE A 79 -6.39 1.96 -10.52
CA PHE A 79 -7.52 2.09 -11.45
C PHE A 79 -8.09 0.73 -11.83
N GLY A 80 -7.36 -0.36 -11.64
CA GLY A 80 -7.88 -1.72 -11.78
C GLY A 80 -8.65 -2.21 -10.54
N ILE A 81 -8.53 -1.52 -9.41
CA ILE A 81 -9.09 -1.94 -8.11
C ILE A 81 -10.47 -1.30 -7.92
N HIS A 82 -11.52 -2.05 -8.22
CA HIS A 82 -12.92 -1.60 -8.18
C HIS A 82 -13.69 -2.03 -6.92
N GLU A 83 -12.99 -2.36 -5.82
CA GLU A 83 -13.58 -2.90 -4.59
C GLU A 83 -14.58 -1.95 -3.88
N LEU A 84 -14.52 -0.65 -4.18
CA LEU A 84 -15.29 0.37 -3.48
C LEU A 84 -16.16 1.20 -4.40
N ARG A 85 -17.31 0.63 -4.77
CA ARG A 85 -18.38 1.35 -5.45
C ARG A 85 -19.19 2.25 -4.51
N LEU A 86 -18.50 3.06 -3.70
CA LEU A 86 -19.11 3.92 -2.66
C LEU A 86 -19.97 5.04 -3.27
N TRP A 87 -19.57 5.57 -4.43
CA TRP A 87 -20.31 6.58 -5.21
C TRP A 87 -20.35 6.13 -6.68
N GLY A 88 -21.18 5.15 -7.00
CA GLY A 88 -21.20 4.54 -8.34
C GLY A 88 -19.89 3.79 -8.63
N PRO A 89 -19.26 3.89 -9.82
CA PRO A 89 -18.02 3.20 -10.13
C PRO A 89 -16.76 3.83 -9.50
N TRP A 90 -16.85 5.03 -8.92
CA TRP A 90 -15.71 5.80 -8.45
C TRP A 90 -15.50 5.65 -6.94
N SER A 91 -14.26 5.34 -6.55
CA SER A 91 -13.83 5.26 -5.14
C SER A 91 -12.88 6.42 -4.79
N PRO A 92 -12.76 6.81 -3.51
CA PRO A 92 -11.76 7.78 -3.06
C PRO A 92 -10.33 7.46 -3.50
N ILE A 93 -10.03 6.17 -3.72
CA ILE A 93 -8.73 5.68 -4.19
C ILE A 93 -8.43 6.19 -5.61
N HIS A 94 -9.43 6.27 -6.49
CA HIS A 94 -9.25 6.76 -7.86
C HIS A 94 -8.88 8.25 -7.88
N LEU A 95 -9.57 9.06 -7.06
CA LEU A 95 -9.24 10.47 -6.92
C LEU A 95 -7.82 10.64 -6.37
N LEU A 96 -7.46 9.85 -5.35
CA LEU A 96 -6.11 9.88 -4.79
C LEU A 96 -5.04 9.50 -5.81
N SER A 97 -5.33 8.58 -6.71
CA SER A 97 -4.40 8.18 -7.77
C SER A 97 -4.21 9.23 -8.84
N VAL A 98 -5.27 9.95 -9.24
CA VAL A 98 -5.14 11.12 -10.12
C VAL A 98 -4.29 12.20 -9.43
N ILE A 99 -4.59 12.51 -8.16
CA ILE A 99 -3.81 13.47 -7.36
C ILE A 99 -2.34 13.05 -7.28
N THR A 100 -2.08 11.76 -7.08
CA THR A 100 -0.73 11.20 -7.01
C THR A 100 0.01 11.39 -8.33
N LEU A 101 -0.59 11.03 -9.47
CA LEU A 101 0.05 11.18 -10.79
C LEU A 101 0.33 12.64 -11.14
N VAL A 102 -0.63 13.54 -10.89
CA VAL A 102 -0.44 15.00 -11.10
C VAL A 102 0.65 15.53 -10.17
N GLY A 103 0.67 15.08 -8.91
CA GLY A 103 1.70 15.42 -7.93
C GLY A 103 3.09 14.95 -8.38
N LEU A 104 3.24 13.71 -8.87
CA LEU A 104 4.51 13.20 -9.38
C LEU A 104 5.02 14.04 -10.55
N TRP A 105 4.14 14.34 -11.51
CA TRP A 105 4.48 15.22 -12.63
C TRP A 105 4.92 16.61 -12.15
N GLY A 106 4.17 17.20 -11.22
CA GLY A 106 4.50 18.49 -10.61
C GLY A 106 5.85 18.48 -9.89
N ALA A 107 6.14 17.42 -9.12
CA ALA A 107 7.38 17.28 -8.39
C ALA A 107 8.59 17.12 -9.31
N VAL A 108 8.44 16.36 -10.41
CA VAL A 108 9.49 16.19 -11.44
C VAL A 108 9.70 17.51 -12.20
N ARG A 109 8.63 18.22 -12.55
CA ARG A 109 8.72 19.53 -13.19
C ARG A 109 9.40 20.56 -12.29
N ALA A 110 9.06 20.59 -11.00
CA ALA A 110 9.66 21.50 -10.03
C ALA A 110 11.18 21.31 -9.90
N VAL A 111 11.65 20.07 -9.77
CA VAL A 111 13.10 19.80 -9.67
C VAL A 111 13.84 20.13 -10.98
N ARG A 112 13.23 19.89 -12.14
CA ARG A 112 13.81 20.27 -13.46
C ARG A 112 13.94 21.78 -13.62
N GLN A 113 13.07 22.55 -12.98
CA GLN A 113 13.10 24.02 -12.98
C GLN A 113 13.95 24.60 -11.84
N GLY A 114 14.65 23.77 -11.07
CA GLY A 114 15.43 24.23 -9.91
C GLY A 114 14.59 24.66 -8.70
N ARG A 115 13.26 24.46 -8.71
CA ARG A 115 12.34 24.79 -7.62
C ARG A 115 12.35 23.69 -6.55
N ILE A 116 13.46 23.61 -5.80
CA ILE A 116 13.70 22.53 -4.84
C ILE A 116 12.70 22.55 -3.68
N SER A 117 12.28 23.72 -3.21
CA SER A 117 11.28 23.87 -2.16
C SER A 117 9.93 23.26 -2.56
N ASP A 118 9.49 23.51 -3.79
CA ASP A 118 8.24 22.96 -4.34
C ASP A 118 8.34 21.44 -4.52
N HIS A 119 9.45 20.97 -5.11
CA HIS A 119 9.73 19.54 -5.24
C HIS A 119 9.66 18.83 -3.88
N ARG A 120 10.34 19.37 -2.87
CA ARG A 120 10.34 18.80 -1.51
C ARG A 120 8.93 18.79 -0.91
N ARG A 121 8.18 19.88 -1.03
CA ARG A 121 6.81 19.96 -0.50
C ARG A 121 5.93 18.88 -1.10
N ILE A 122 5.92 18.76 -2.43
CA ILE A 122 5.08 17.79 -3.13
C ILE A 122 5.50 16.35 -2.78
N MET A 123 6.81 16.04 -2.78
CA MET A 123 7.30 14.70 -2.41
C MET A 123 6.90 14.31 -0.98
N MET A 124 6.99 15.24 -0.03
CA MET A 124 6.57 15.00 1.36
C MET A 124 5.05 14.80 1.47
N GLN A 125 4.24 15.58 0.73
CA GLN A 125 2.80 15.39 0.68
C GLN A 125 2.40 14.03 0.12
N LEU A 126 3.03 13.60 -0.98
CA LEU A 126 2.79 12.28 -1.55
C LEU A 126 3.18 11.15 -0.58
N PHE A 127 4.30 11.27 0.14
CA PHE A 127 4.72 10.26 1.11
C PHE A 127 3.76 10.17 2.31
N TRP A 128 3.44 11.30 2.96
CA TRP A 128 2.63 11.27 4.19
C TRP A 128 1.14 11.09 3.92
N LEU A 129 0.59 11.81 2.94
CA LEU A 129 -0.86 11.79 2.69
C LEU A 129 -1.25 10.66 1.74
N ALA A 130 -0.56 10.53 0.60
CA ALA A 130 -0.97 9.57 -0.42
C ALA A 130 -0.50 8.15 -0.11
N LEU A 131 0.71 7.95 0.43
CA LEU A 131 1.21 6.61 0.73
C LEU A 131 0.81 6.14 2.14
N ILE A 132 1.20 6.89 3.18
CA ILE A 132 0.88 6.50 4.57
C ILE A 132 -0.61 6.66 4.86
N GLY A 133 -1.23 7.77 4.44
CA GLY A 133 -2.67 7.98 4.62
C GLY A 133 -3.52 6.94 3.89
N ALA A 134 -3.17 6.56 2.65
CA ALA A 134 -3.87 5.47 1.96
C ALA A 134 -3.64 4.12 2.64
N GLY A 135 -2.41 3.81 3.07
CA GLY A 135 -2.12 2.61 3.85
C GLY A 135 -3.00 2.51 5.09
N ALA A 136 -3.12 3.59 5.86
CA ALA A 136 -4.02 3.66 7.01
C ALA A 136 -5.49 3.44 6.62
N PHE A 137 -5.94 4.01 5.49
CA PHE A 137 -7.29 3.78 4.96
C PHE A 137 -7.57 2.31 4.63
N THR A 138 -6.56 1.54 4.22
CA THR A 138 -6.73 0.09 3.97
C THR A 138 -6.90 -0.73 5.24
N LEU A 139 -6.60 -0.18 6.42
CA LEU A 139 -6.77 -0.83 7.72
C LEU A 139 -8.12 -0.50 8.38
N VAL A 140 -9.01 0.26 7.71
CA VAL A 140 -10.36 0.50 8.22
C VAL A 140 -11.15 -0.82 8.23
N PRO A 141 -11.94 -1.13 9.29
CA PRO A 141 -12.75 -2.35 9.36
C PRO A 141 -13.63 -2.55 8.12
N GLY A 142 -13.62 -3.76 7.56
CA GLY A 142 -14.30 -4.08 6.29
C GLY A 142 -13.43 -3.97 5.04
N ARG A 143 -12.11 -3.79 5.18
CA ARG A 143 -11.13 -3.82 4.09
C ARG A 143 -10.34 -5.14 4.08
N LEU A 144 -9.90 -5.55 2.89
CA LEU A 144 -9.09 -6.76 2.67
C LEU A 144 -7.84 -6.80 3.58
N LEU A 145 -7.09 -5.70 3.67
CA LEU A 145 -5.90 -5.63 4.53
C LEU A 145 -6.22 -5.63 6.02
N HIS A 146 -7.41 -5.16 6.44
CA HIS A 146 -7.85 -5.31 7.83
C HIS A 146 -8.07 -6.79 8.19
N GLN A 147 -8.64 -7.59 7.30
CA GLN A 147 -8.80 -9.04 7.52
C GLN A 147 -7.44 -9.75 7.60
N VAL A 148 -6.50 -9.39 6.72
CA VAL A 148 -5.15 -9.96 6.74
C VAL A 148 -4.40 -9.64 8.04
N VAL A 149 -4.55 -8.41 8.56
CA VAL A 149 -3.79 -7.93 9.73
C VAL A 149 -4.47 -8.28 11.06
N PHE A 150 -5.80 -8.24 11.13
CA PHE A 150 -6.55 -8.36 12.38
C PHE A 150 -7.40 -9.63 12.51
N GLY A 151 -7.59 -10.41 11.44
CA GLY A 151 -8.41 -11.63 11.42
C GLY A 151 -9.86 -11.37 11.06
#